data_AF-A0A4Z0QVJ5-F1
#
_entry.id   AF-A0A4Z0QVJ5-F1
#
_cell.length_a   1.000
_cell.length_b   1.000
_cell.length_c   1.000
_cell.angle_alpha   90.00
_cell.angle_beta   90.00
_cell.angle_gamma   90.00
#
_symmetry.space_group_name_H-M   'P 1'
#
loop_
_entity.id
_entity.type
_entity.pdbx_description
1 polymer ?
#
loop_
_entity_poly.entity_id
_entity_poly.type
_entity_poly.pdbx_seq_one_letter_code
_entity_poly.pdbx_strand_id
1 'polypeptide(L)' 'MSEELIKQIEELRLNMIRIKEGKSYTDPEVLAASQELDAILDKYQEVMLKKADKY' A
#
# COMPACT_ATOMS: atom_id res chain seq x y z
N MET A 1 -4.32 7.77 13.64
CA MET A 1 -5.01 6.73 12.85
C MET A 1 -4.79 6.91 11.35
N SER A 2 -5.17 8.04 10.72
CA SER A 2 -4.92 8.24 9.27
C SER A 2 -3.46 8.50 8.92
N GLU A 3 -2.72 9.27 9.73
CA GLU A 3 -1.31 9.58 9.47
C GLU A 3 -0.39 8.37 9.52
N GLU A 4 -0.67 7.41 10.40
CA GLU A 4 0.11 6.17 10.53
C GLU A 4 -0.11 5.23 9.34
N LEU A 5 -1.34 5.12 8.84
CA LEU A 5 -1.64 4.38 7.61
C LEU A 5 -0.97 5.04 6.40
N ILE A 6 -0.99 6.37 6.31
CA ILE A 6 -0.29 7.10 5.25
C ILE A 6 1.22 6.82 5.31
N LYS A 7 1.81 6.82 6.51
CA LYS A 7 3.24 6.49 6.67
C LYS A 7 3.56 5.07 6.21
N GLN A 8 2.74 4.08 6.58
CA GLN A 8 2.90 2.70 6.13
C GLN A 8 2.78 2.55 4.61
N ILE A 9 1.83 3.26 3.99
CA ILE A 9 1.67 3.31 2.53
C ILE A 9 2.95 3.84 1.87
N GLU A 10 3.51 4.94 2.38
CA GLU A 10 4.73 5.53 1.82
C GLU A 10 5.96 4.62 2.02
N GLU A 11 6.09 3.96 3.17
CA GLU A 11 7.15 2.98 3.39
C GLU A 11 7.06 1.80 2.42
N LEU A 12 5.86 1.24 2.20
CA LEU A 12 5.64 0.15 1.26
C LEU A 12 5.83 0.58 -0.20
N ARG A 13 5.45 1.80 -0.56
CA ARG A 13 5.74 2.37 -1.90
C ARG A 13 7.23 2.46 -2.17
N LEU A 14 8.01 2.95 -1.21
CA LEU A 14 9.47 3.01 -1.33
C LEU A 14 10.08 1.60 -1.42
N ASN A 15 9.56 0.65 -0.64
CA ASN A 15 10.01 -0.74 -0.71
C ASN A 15 9.72 -1.37 -2.08
N MET A 16 8.51 -1.16 -2.62
CA MET A 16 8.10 -1.64 -3.93
C MET A 16 9.02 -1.10 -5.05
N ILE A 17 9.38 0.18 -5.00
CA ILE A 17 10.31 0.80 -5.97
C ILE A 17 11.67 0.10 -5.93
N ARG A 18 12.20 -0.17 -4.73
CA ARG A 18 13.48 -0.85 -4.54
C ARG A 18 13.43 -2.30 -5.02
N ILE A 19 12.39 -3.06 -4.65
CA ILE A 19 12.23 -4.48 -5.02
C ILE A 19 12.06 -4.61 -6.54
N LYS A 20 11.34 -3.70 -7.18
CA LYS A 20 11.11 -3.69 -8.62
C LYS A 20 12.35 -3.27 -9.42
N GLU A 21 13.33 -2.63 -8.81
CA GLU A 21 14.54 -2.19 -9.52
C GLU A 21 15.27 -3.39 -10.14
N GLY A 22 15.40 -3.39 -11.46
CA GLY A 22 15.98 -4.51 -12.20
C GLY A 22 15.11 -5.78 -12.34
N LYS A 23 13.85 -5.77 -11.85
CA LYS A 23 12.93 -6.92 -11.93
C LYS A 23 11.70 -6.64 -12.80
N SER A 24 11.08 -7.71 -13.28
CA SER A 24 9.78 -7.66 -13.95
C SER A 24 8.66 -7.42 -12.94
N TYR A 25 7.54 -6.82 -13.36
CA TYR A 25 6.33 -6.75 -12.53
C TYR A 25 5.72 -8.11 -12.21
N THR A 26 6.03 -9.13 -13.02
CA THR A 26 5.61 -10.52 -12.79
C THR A 26 6.60 -11.30 -11.91
N ASP A 27 7.69 -10.66 -11.46
CA ASP A 27 8.61 -11.29 -10.52
C ASP A 27 7.87 -11.60 -9.20
N PRO A 28 8.01 -12.80 -8.63
CA PRO A 28 7.29 -13.19 -7.42
C PRO A 28 7.49 -12.25 -6.24
N GLU A 29 8.67 -11.65 -6.10
CA GLU A 29 8.99 -10.72 -5.02
C GLU A 29 8.30 -9.37 -5.23
N VAL A 30 8.25 -8.91 -6.48
CA VAL A 30 7.51 -7.71 -6.88
C VAL A 30 6.01 -7.92 -6.69
N LEU A 31 5.48 -9.09 -7.06
CA LEU A 31 4.07 -9.43 -6.84
C LEU A 31 3.70 -9.46 -5.36
N ALA A 32 4.53 -10.08 -4.51
CA ALA A 32 4.31 -10.11 -3.07
C ALA A 32 4.29 -8.70 -2.45
N ALA A 33 5.27 -7.85 -2.82
CA ALA A 33 5.31 -6.47 -2.37
C ALA A 33 4.10 -5.65 -2.86
N SER A 34 3.61 -5.91 -4.07
CA SER A 34 2.39 -5.27 -4.59
C SER A 34 1.17 -5.66 -3.76
N GLN A 35 1.01 -6.94 -3.43
CA GLN A 35 -0.11 -7.44 -2.64
C GLN A 35 -0.12 -6.87 -1.22
N GLU A 36 1.06 -6.70 -0.62
CA GLU A 36 1.19 -6.09 0.70
C GLU A 36 0.77 -4.60 0.68
N LEU A 37 1.20 -3.86 -0.35
CA LEU A 37 0.79 -2.47 -0.53
C LEU A 37 -0.73 -2.35 -0.74
N ASP A 38 -1.31 -3.20 -1.58
CA ASP A 38 -2.75 -3.20 -1.85
C ASP A 38 -3.56 -3.45 -0.56
N ALA A 39 -3.14 -4.40 0.28
CA ALA A 39 -3.84 -4.69 1.53
C ALA A 39 -3.88 -3.50 2.52
N ILE A 40 -2.87 -2.63 2.51
CA ILE A 40 -2.88 -1.40 3.32
C ILE A 40 -3.74 -0.32 2.67
N LEU A 41 -3.69 -0.19 1.34
CA LEU A 41 -4.54 0.75 0.60
C LEU A 41 -6.03 0.45 0.81
N ASP A 42 -6.42 -0.82 0.81
CA ASP A 42 -7.80 -1.25 1.10
C ASP A 42 -8.25 -0.80 2.50
N LYS A 43 -7.40 -1.01 3.52
CA LYS A 43 -7.68 -0.56 4.89
C LYS A 43 -7.80 0.96 4.97
N TYR A 44 -6.95 1.69 4.26
CA TYR A 44 -7.04 3.15 4.19
C TYR A 44 -8.35 3.60 3.54
N GLN A 45 -8.75 2.96 2.45
CA GLN A 45 -10.01 3.25 1.76
C GLN A 45 -11.21 2.98 2.67
N GLU A 46 -11.25 1.86 3.39
CA GLU A 46 -12.32 1.59 4.37
C GLU A 46 -12.42 2.67 5.46
N VAL A 47 -11.28 3.11 5.99
CA VAL A 47 -11.24 4.18 7.00
C VAL A 47 -11.76 5.50 6.43
N MET A 48 -11.43 5.80 5.18
CA MET A 48 -11.88 7.01 4.51
C MET A 48 -13.39 6.97 4.21
N LEU A 49 -13.92 5.82 3.77
CA LEU A 49 -15.36 5.63 3.56
C LEU A 49 -16.15 5.78 4.87
N LYS A 50 -15.70 5.14 5.95
CA LYS A 50 -16.31 5.27 7.29
C LYS A 50 -16.30 6.71 7.83
N LYS A 51 -15.33 7.53 7.42
CA LYS A 51 -15.30 8.96 7.75
C LYS A 51 -16.27 9.76 6.89
N ALA A 52 -16.42 9.41 5.61
CA ALA A 52 -17.35 10.07 4.70
C ALA A 52 -18.81 9.81 5.06
N ASP A 53 -19.15 8.57 5.46
CA ASP A 53 -20.52 8.18 5.88
C ASP A 53 -20.95 8.82 7.23
N LYS A 54 -20.02 9.47 7.94
CA LYS A 54 -20.27 10.15 9.22
C LYS A 54 -20.65 11.63 9.08
N TYR A 55 -20.75 12.14 7.85
CA TYR A 55 -21.14 13.50 7.51
C TYR A 55 -22.24 13.51 6.46
#